data_AF-A0A2E1VPA0-F1
#
_entry.id   AF-A0A2E1VPA0-F1
#
_cell.length_a   1.000
_cell.length_b   1.000
_cell.length_c   1.000
_cell.angle_alpha   90.00
_cell.angle_beta   90.00
_cell.angle_gamma   90.00
#
_symmetry.space_group_name_H-M   'P 1'
#
loop_
_entity.id
_entity.type
_entity.pdbx_description
1 polymer ?
#
loop_
_entity_poly.entity_id
_entity_poly.type
_entity_poly.pdbx_seq_one_letter_code
_entity_poly.pdbx_strand_id
1 'polypeptide(L)'
;MTTPGLRLLLAFVLLLGLPSCAMPGGMEWMWIGLIALLLFGGAKLPGLMRGLGSGIHEFKRGLKEGEGEEDGDAPKKELKDGEKDAS
;
A
#
# COMPACT_ATOMS: atom_id res chain seq x y z
N MET A 1 -32.18 -8.76 11.32
CA MET A 1 -32.10 -9.62 10.12
C MET A 1 -30.74 -9.42 9.46
N THR A 2 -29.71 -10.10 9.96
CA THR A 2 -28.39 -10.12 9.33
C THR A 2 -28.45 -11.07 8.15
N THR A 3 -28.14 -10.59 6.95
CA THR A 3 -28.14 -11.40 5.74
C THR A 3 -27.21 -12.62 5.93
N PRO A 4 -27.67 -13.84 5.59
CA PRO A 4 -26.86 -15.05 5.75
C PRO A 4 -25.56 -14.99 4.94
N GLY A 5 -25.55 -14.21 3.83
CA GLY A 5 -24.36 -14.01 3.00
C GLY A 5 -23.19 -13.34 3.73
N LEU A 6 -23.44 -12.33 4.58
CA LEU A 6 -22.35 -11.64 5.29
C LEU A 6 -21.81 -12.46 6.46
N ARG A 7 -22.67 -13.25 7.10
CA ARG A 7 -22.25 -14.21 8.14
C ARG A 7 -21.44 -15.36 7.55
N LEU A 8 -21.79 -15.83 6.35
CA LEU A 8 -21.03 -16.87 5.65
C LEU A 8 -19.66 -16.34 5.19
N LEU A 9 -19.60 -15.08 4.74
CA LEU A 9 -18.35 -14.42 4.36
C LEU A 9 -17.46 -14.20 5.58
N LEU A 10 -17.99 -13.70 6.70
CA LEU A 10 -17.24 -13.56 7.95
C LEU A 10 -16.81 -14.90 8.53
N ALA A 11 -17.67 -15.93 8.44
CA ALA A 11 -17.33 -17.28 8.88
C ALA A 11 -16.25 -17.92 8.00
N PHE A 12 -16.28 -17.70 6.68
CA PHE A 12 -15.25 -18.19 5.76
C PHE A 12 -13.90 -17.49 6.00
N VAL A 13 -13.92 -16.18 6.27
CA VAL A 13 -12.72 -15.42 6.64
C VAL A 13 -12.16 -15.88 8.00
N LEU A 14 -13.02 -16.13 9.01
CA LEU A 14 -12.58 -16.64 10.31
C LEU A 14 -12.11 -18.09 10.27
N LEU A 15 -12.77 -18.95 9.49
CA LEU A 15 -12.44 -20.38 9.36
C LEU A 15 -11.14 -20.61 8.58
N LEU A 16 -10.80 -19.72 7.64
CA LEU A 16 -9.49 -19.71 6.96
C LEU A 16 -8.39 -18.99 7.77
N GLY A 17 -8.75 -18.07 8.67
CA GLY A 17 -7.78 -17.29 9.45
C GLY A 17 -7.29 -17.95 10.75
N LEU A 18 -8.10 -18.83 11.36
CA LEU A 18 -7.80 -19.45 12.65
C LEU A 18 -6.73 -20.59 12.67
N PRO A 19 -6.48 -21.36 11.59
CA PRO A 19 -5.45 -22.41 11.64
C PRO A 19 -4.02 -21.96 11.30
N SER A 20 -3.78 -20.70 10.92
CA SER A 20 -2.46 -20.21 10.48
C SER A 20 -1.54 -19.70 11.61
N CYS A 21 -1.99 -19.76 12.87
CA CYS A 21 -1.25 -19.30 14.06
C CYS A 21 0.06 -20.07 14.37
N ALA A 22 0.55 -20.92 13.44
CA ALA A 22 1.77 -21.71 13.60
C ALA A 22 2.93 -21.33 12.67
N MET A 23 2.80 -20.35 11.75
CA MET A 23 3.94 -19.88 10.95
C MET A 23 3.89 -18.36 10.72
N PRO A 24 4.72 -17.56 11.43
CA PRO A 24 4.82 -16.13 11.17
C PRO A 24 5.68 -15.95 9.91
N GLY A 25 5.05 -15.96 8.73
CA GLY A 25 5.80 -15.99 7.50
C GLY A 25 5.09 -15.32 6.34
N GLY A 26 4.91 -13.99 6.41
CA GLY A 26 4.70 -13.05 5.28
C GLY A 26 3.48 -13.25 4.36
N MET A 27 2.99 -14.47 4.19
CA MET A 27 1.92 -14.86 3.27
C MET A 27 0.56 -14.32 3.71
N GLU A 28 0.38 -14.01 4.99
CA GLU A 28 -0.82 -13.30 5.48
C GLU A 28 -1.00 -11.93 4.82
N TRP A 29 0.09 -11.18 4.59
CA TRP A 29 0.00 -9.89 3.88
C TRP A 29 -0.50 -10.07 2.44
N MET A 30 -0.11 -11.16 1.79
CA MET A 30 -0.58 -11.50 0.45
C MET A 30 -2.07 -11.85 0.45
N TRP A 31 -2.55 -12.61 1.44
CA TRP A 31 -3.97 -12.97 1.59
C TRP A 31 -4.84 -11.76 1.92
N ILE A 32 -4.38 -10.87 2.81
CA ILE A 32 -5.08 -9.62 3.15
C ILE A 32 -5.17 -8.72 1.91
N GLY A 33 -4.07 -8.58 1.17
CA GLY A 33 -4.04 -7.82 -0.09
C GLY A 33 -5.04 -8.38 -1.11
N LEU A 34 -5.12 -9.71 -1.26
CA LEU A 34 -6.02 -10.36 -2.19
C LEU A 34 -7.50 -10.19 -1.81
N ILE A 35 -7.85 -10.36 -0.54
CA ILE A 35 -9.23 -10.16 -0.05
C ILE A 35 -9.62 -8.68 -0.16
N ALA A 36 -8.73 -7.76 0.19
CA ALA A 36 -8.96 -6.32 0.03
C ALA A 36 -9.15 -5.96 -1.45
N LEU A 37 -8.38 -6.57 -2.36
CA LEU A 37 -8.52 -6.37 -3.80
C LEU A 37 -9.84 -6.93 -4.35
N LEU A 38 -10.38 -7.99 -3.75
CA LEU A 38 -11.67 -8.56 -4.13
C LEU A 38 -12.85 -7.74 -3.60
N LEU A 39 -12.73 -7.15 -2.41
CA LEU A 39 -13.73 -6.28 -1.79
C LEU A 39 -13.76 -4.87 -2.39
N PHE A 40 -12.59 -4.26 -2.58
CA PHE A 40 -12.47 -2.91 -3.13
C PHE A 40 -12.32 -2.89 -4.66
N GLY A 41 -11.88 -4.00 -5.26
CA GLY A 41 -11.58 -4.10 -6.68
C GLY A 41 -10.13 -3.72 -7.02
N GLY A 42 -9.53 -4.46 -7.96
CA GLY A 42 -8.17 -4.27 -8.53
C GLY A 42 -7.77 -2.82 -8.83
N ALA A 43 -8.73 -2.04 -9.31
CA ALA A 43 -8.51 -0.69 -9.82
C ALA A 43 -8.66 0.43 -8.76
N LYS A 44 -9.27 0.15 -7.60
CA LYS A 44 -9.60 1.20 -6.62
C LYS A 44 -8.45 1.52 -5.66
N LEU A 45 -7.65 0.53 -5.26
CA LEU A 45 -6.45 0.74 -4.44
C LEU A 45 -5.45 1.74 -5.08
N PRO A 46 -4.98 1.54 -6.33
CA PRO A 46 -4.01 2.44 -6.93
C PRO A 46 -4.58 3.83 -7.20
N GLY A 47 -5.86 3.94 -7.56
CA GLY A 47 -6.52 5.23 -7.78
C GLY A 47 -6.60 6.09 -6.51
N LEU A 48 -6.99 5.47 -5.38
CA LEU A 48 -7.04 6.15 -4.08
C LEU A 48 -5.64 6.54 -3.59
N MET A 49 -4.65 5.65 -3.73
CA MET A 49 -3.26 5.96 -3.38
C MET A 49 -2.69 7.11 -4.20
N ARG A 50 -3.01 7.18 -5.50
CA ARG A 50 -2.55 8.27 -6.38
C ARG A 50 -3.13 9.61 -5.92
N GLY A 51 -4.44 9.66 -5.68
CA GLY A 51 -5.12 10.88 -5.22
C GLY A 51 -4.69 11.32 -3.82
N LEU A 52 -4.59 10.38 -2.88
CA LEU A 52 -4.13 10.67 -1.51
C LEU A 52 -2.65 11.08 -1.48
N GLY A 53 -1.81 10.41 -2.26
CA GLY A 53 -0.38 10.72 -2.37
C GLY A 53 -0.12 12.12 -2.92
N SER A 54 -0.85 12.53 -3.96
CA SER A 54 -0.81 13.90 -4.48
C SER A 54 -1.27 14.93 -3.45
N GLY A 55 -2.37 14.66 -2.72
CA GLY A 55 -2.86 15.56 -1.68
C GLY A 55 -1.89 15.72 -0.50
N ILE A 56 -1.30 14.62 -0.02
CA ILE A 56 -0.28 14.67 1.05
C ILE A 56 0.99 15.40 0.56
N HIS A 57 1.38 15.21 -0.71
CA HIS A 57 2.54 15.90 -1.29
C HIS A 57 2.34 17.41 -1.37
N GLU A 58 1.18 17.86 -1.87
CA GLU A 58 0.84 19.29 -1.94
C GLU A 58 0.67 19.90 -0.55
N PHE A 59 0.08 19.17 0.39
CA PHE A 59 -0.04 19.60 1.78
C PHE A 59 1.33 19.80 2.42
N LYS A 60 2.25 18.84 2.26
CA LYS A 60 3.62 18.95 2.79
C LYS A 60 4.40 20.10 2.13
N ARG A 61 4.19 20.34 0.83
CA ARG A 61 4.79 21.47 0.12
C ARG A 61 4.28 22.82 0.64
N GLY A 62 2.96 22.95 0.82
CA GLY A 62 2.35 24.17 1.36
C GLY A 62 2.74 24.46 2.81
N LEU A 63 2.90 23.43 3.63
CA LEU A 63 3.44 23.58 5.00
C LEU A 63 4.89 24.09 4.98
N LYS A 64 5.74 23.50 4.12
CA LYS A 64 7.16 23.89 4.02
C LYS A 64 7.36 25.31 3.48
N GLU A 65 6.49 25.73 2.57
CA GLU A 65 6.49 27.09 2.01
C GLU A 65 5.96 28.13 3.02
N GLY A 66 5.08 27.72 3.94
CA GLY A 66 4.58 28.57 5.03
C GLY A 66 5.52 28.69 6.23
N GLU A 67 6.34 27.67 6.50
CA GLU A 67 7.28 27.66 7.64
C GLU A 67 8.66 28.26 7.33
N GLY A 68 8.90 28.74 6.10
CA GLY A 68 10.06 29.59 5.80
C GLY A 68 11.43 28.91 5.89
N GLU A 69 11.51 27.58 5.67
CA GLU A 69 12.79 26.86 5.67
C GLU A 69 13.02 26.05 4.38
N GLU A 70 14.11 26.44 3.72
CA GLU A 70 14.82 25.74 2.66
C GLU A 70 15.29 24.38 3.18
N ASP A 71 14.78 23.27 2.64
CA ASP A 71 15.62 22.09 2.45
C ASP A 71 15.07 21.17 1.36
N GLY A 72 15.94 20.38 0.74
CA GLY A 72 15.64 19.58 -0.45
C GLY A 72 14.59 18.49 -0.25
N ASP A 73 13.89 18.18 -1.34
CA ASP A 73 13.46 16.82 -1.65
C ASP A 73 13.23 16.71 -3.17
N ALA A 74 14.34 16.60 -3.91
CA ALA A 74 14.32 15.98 -5.23
C ALA A 74 14.86 14.55 -5.05
N PRO A 75 14.15 13.51 -5.50
CA PRO A 75 14.65 12.16 -5.38
C PRO A 75 15.90 12.03 -6.25
N LYS A 76 17.06 11.91 -5.61
CA LYS A 76 18.30 11.43 -6.24
C LYS A 76 18.07 10.02 -6.77
N LYS A 77 17.51 9.91 -7.96
CA LYS A 77 17.68 8.73 -8.82
C LYS A 77 19.04 8.86 -9.52
N GLU A 78 20.10 8.80 -8.74
CA GLU A 78 21.44 8.51 -9.26
C GLU A 78 21.56 6.98 -9.34
N LEU A 79 20.96 6.39 -10.39
CA LEU A 79 21.31 5.05 -10.83
C LEU A 79 22.62 5.16 -11.60
N LYS A 80 23.69 4.84 -10.87
CA LYS A 80 25.06 4.70 -11.34
C LYS A 80 25.16 3.39 -12.12
N ASP A 81 24.77 3.39 -13.39
CA ASP A 81 25.14 2.30 -14.30
C ASP A 81 26.53 2.61 -14.87
N GLY A 82 27.43 1.68 -14.59
CA GLY A 82 28.86 1.84 -14.75
C GLY A 82 29.32 1.88 -16.19
N GLU A 83 30.11 2.90 -16.49
CA GLU A 83 31.18 2.84 -17.45
C GLU A 83 32.13 1.69 -17.05
N LYS A 84 32.09 0.60 -17.81
CA LYS A 84 33.17 -0.39 -17.92
C LYS A 84 33.39 -0.66 -19.41
N ASP A 85 33.90 0.37 -20.08
CA ASP A 85 34.89 0.14 -21.12
C ASP A 85 36.21 -0.31 -20.46
N ALA A 86 36.99 -1.09 -21.21
CA ALA A 86 38.25 -1.74 -20.85
C ALA A 86 38.11 -3.14 -20.19
N SER A 87 38.06 -4.17 -21.02
CA SER A 87 39.31 -4.87 -21.35
C SER A 87 39.23 -5.63 -22.68
#